data_AF-A0A314Y6E8-F1
#
_entry.id   AF-A0A314Y6E8-F1
#
_cell.length_a   1.000
_cell.length_b   1.000
_cell.length_c   1.000
_cell.angle_alpha   90.00
_cell.angle_beta   90.00
_cell.angle_gamma   90.00
#
_symmetry.space_group_name_H-M   'P 1'
#
loop_
_entity.id
_entity.type
_entity.pdbx_description
1 polymer ?
#
loop_
_entity_poly.entity_id
_entity_poly.type
_entity_poly.pdbx_seq_one_letter_code
_entity_poly.pdbx_strand_id
1 'polypeptide(L)'
;MVQFGGEIVNSRSMGYHTSTQMGSGQFAEAGFGKASYFRNLQVVDWDNNLLPLTNLHLLADHPNCYDIRQGRNNVWGTYFYYGGPGRNVRCP
;
A
#
# COMPACT_ATOMS: atom_id res chain seq x y z
N MET A 1 -5.60 8.52 14.98
CA MET A 1 -4.85 7.51 14.21
C MET A 1 -4.82 7.97 12.77
N VAL A 2 -3.66 7.97 12.11
CA VAL A 2 -3.52 8.32 10.68
C VAL A 2 -3.28 7.03 9.90
N GLN A 3 -4.01 6.82 8.81
CA GLN A 3 -3.89 5.64 7.96
C GLN A 3 -3.49 6.07 6.55
N PHE A 4 -2.58 5.31 5.96
CA PHE A 4 -2.13 5.46 4.58
C PHE A 4 -2.34 4.14 3.86
N GLY A 5 -2.70 4.18 2.58
CA GLY A 5 -2.87 2.98 1.77
C GLY A 5 -4.04 3.11 0.82
N GLY A 6 -4.75 2.01 0.63
CA GLY A 6 -5.97 1.95 -0.18
C GLY A 6 -6.87 0.82 0.31
N GLU A 7 -8.15 0.94 -0.02
CA GLU A 7 -9.17 -0.05 0.29
C GLU A 7 -9.79 -0.56 -1.02
N ILE A 8 -10.04 -1.87 -1.09
CA ILE A 8 -10.77 -2.48 -2.19
C ILE A 8 -12.08 -2.99 -1.64
N VAL A 9 -13.19 -2.44 -2.15
CA VAL A 9 -14.53 -2.86 -1.79
C VAL A 9 -15.13 -3.62 -2.97
N ASN A 10 -15.53 -4.87 -2.74
CA ASN A 10 -16.29 -5.68 -3.69
C ASN A 10 -17.67 -6.02 -3.13
N SER A 11 -18.68 -5.25 -3.49
CA SER A 11 -20.08 -5.47 -3.06
C SER A 11 -20.81 -6.55 -3.87
N ARG A 12 -20.18 -7.12 -4.91
CA ARG A 12 -20.74 -8.17 -5.76
C ARG A 12 -19.85 -9.41 -5.73
N SER A 13 -19.87 -10.15 -4.63
CA SER A 13 -19.11 -11.39 -4.52
C SER A 13 -19.90 -12.57 -5.09
N MET A 14 -19.52 -13.03 -6.28
CA MET A 14 -20.01 -14.28 -6.88
C MET A 14 -19.12 -15.49 -6.49
N GLY A 15 -18.42 -15.41 -5.35
CA GLY A 15 -17.55 -16.49 -4.84
C GLY A 15 -16.07 -16.40 -5.27
N TYR A 16 -15.68 -15.33 -5.96
CA TYR A 16 -14.30 -15.07 -6.39
C TYR A 16 -13.86 -13.66 -5.98
N HIS A 17 -12.56 -13.45 -5.81
CA HIS A 17 -12.02 -12.12 -5.57
C HIS A 17 -12.23 -11.22 -6.79
N THR A 18 -12.36 -9.90 -6.57
CA THR A 18 -12.42 -8.92 -7.66
C THR A 18 -11.09 -8.84 -8.44
N SER A 19 -11.17 -8.59 -9.75
CA SER A 19 -10.04 -8.25 -10.61
C SER A 19 -9.65 -6.77 -10.54
N THR A 20 -10.24 -5.99 -9.63
CA THR A 20 -9.85 -4.60 -9.40
C THR A 20 -8.40 -4.55 -8.95
N GLN A 21 -7.57 -3.82 -9.69
CA GLN A 21 -6.16 -3.62 -9.36
C GLN A 21 -6.00 -2.52 -8.31
N MET A 22 -5.04 -2.68 -7.40
CA MET A 22 -4.60 -1.64 -6.48
C MET A 22 -3.30 -1.00 -6.98
N GLY A 23 -3.26 0.33 -7.01
CA GLY A 23 -2.10 1.07 -7.52
C GLY A 23 -1.84 0.75 -8.99
N SER A 24 -0.64 0.31 -9.32
CA SER A 24 -0.25 -0.10 -10.66
C SER A 24 -0.69 -1.53 -11.04
N GLY A 25 -1.31 -2.26 -10.12
CA GLY A 25 -1.65 -3.68 -10.29
C GLY A 25 -0.47 -4.64 -10.11
N GLN A 26 0.71 -4.13 -9.80
CA GLN A 26 1.89 -4.93 -9.45
C GLN A 26 2.02 -5.03 -7.94
N PHE A 27 2.51 -6.18 -7.46
CA PHE A 27 2.87 -6.35 -6.05
C PHE A 27 4.01 -5.40 -5.64
N ALA A 28 4.06 -5.05 -4.36
CA ALA A 28 5.01 -4.15 -3.73
C ALA A 28 6.47 -4.59 -3.94
N GLU A 29 6.71 -5.90 -4.05
CA GLU A 29 8.01 -6.49 -4.37
C GLU A 29 8.57 -6.06 -5.74
N ALA A 30 7.72 -5.65 -6.68
CA ALA A 30 8.17 -5.16 -7.98
C ALA A 30 8.99 -3.86 -7.89
N GLY A 31 8.82 -3.10 -6.81
CA GLY A 31 9.67 -1.96 -6.46
C GLY A 31 9.59 -0.77 -7.42
N PHE A 32 10.64 0.05 -7.42
CA PHE A 32 10.68 1.31 -8.15
C PHE A 32 10.44 1.15 -9.66
N GLY A 33 9.60 2.02 -10.21
CA GLY A 33 9.23 2.01 -11.63
C GLY A 33 8.17 0.97 -12.00
N LYS A 34 7.73 0.13 -11.06
CA LYS A 34 6.72 -0.91 -11.31
C LYS A 34 5.59 -0.88 -10.30
N ALA A 35 5.90 -0.93 -9.00
CA ALA A 35 4.91 -0.84 -7.93
C ALA A 35 4.54 0.62 -7.65
N SER A 36 3.30 0.85 -7.21
CA SER A 36 2.89 2.15 -6.67
C SER A 36 3.55 2.39 -5.32
N TYR A 37 3.82 3.66 -4.99
CA TYR A 37 4.48 4.03 -3.74
C TYR A 37 4.07 5.39 -3.22
N PHE A 38 4.22 5.56 -1.91
CA PHE A 38 4.30 6.85 -1.25
C PHE A 38 5.70 6.99 -0.67
N ARG A 39 6.31 8.17 -0.81
CA ARG A 39 7.65 8.49 -0.28
C ARG A 39 7.62 9.78 0.53
N ASN A 40 8.63 9.98 1.37
CA ASN A 40 8.74 11.14 2.27
C ASN A 40 7.50 11.29 3.16
N LEU A 41 7.03 10.19 3.76
CA LEU A 41 5.82 10.25 4.58
C LEU A 41 6.05 11.08 5.84
N GLN A 42 5.13 12.03 6.05
CA GLN A 42 5.09 12.93 7.19
C GLN A 42 3.62 13.19 7.57
N VAL A 43 3.39 13.61 8.80
CA VAL A 43 2.08 14.08 9.28
C VAL A 43 2.20 15.51 9.76
N VAL A 44 1.12 16.26 9.66
CA VAL A 44 1.05 17.63 10.15
C VAL A 44 0.42 17.61 11.54
N ASP A 45 1.05 18.27 12.51
CA ASP A 45 0.48 18.46 13.84
C ASP A 45 -0.41 19.71 13.93
N TRP A 46 -0.96 19.98 15.12
CA TRP A 46 -1.85 21.11 15.38
C TRP A 46 -1.17 22.48 15.24
N ASP A 47 0.16 22.53 15.33
CA ASP A 47 1.00 23.73 15.18
C ASP A 47 1.50 23.91 13.73
N ASN A 48 1.00 23.11 12.78
CA ASN A 48 1.45 23.05 11.39
C ASN A 48 2.91 22.59 11.19
N ASN A 49 3.47 21.82 12.13
CA ASN A 49 4.78 21.22 11.95
C ASN A 49 4.68 19.91 11.17
N LEU A 50 5.64 19.66 10.28
CA LEU A 50 5.81 18.38 9.61
C LEU A 50 6.60 17.40 10.50
N LEU A 51 5.91 16.38 11.00
CA LEU A 51 6.50 15.34 11.83
C LEU A 51 6.81 14.08 10.99
N PRO A 52 8.03 13.51 11.09
CA PRO A 52 8.36 12.27 10.42
C PRO A 52 7.60 11.09 11.05
N LEU A 53 7.29 10.08 10.25
CA LEU A 53 6.72 8.83 10.76
C LEU A 53 7.78 8.00 11.51
N THR A 54 7.50 7.68 12.78
CA THR A 54 8.38 6.87 13.63
C THR A 54 7.91 5.43 13.82
N ASN A 55 6.60 5.16 13.78
CA ASN A 55 6.00 3.85 14.05
C ASN A 55 4.97 3.45 12.97
N LEU A 56 5.45 3.21 11.74
CA LEU A 56 4.59 2.72 10.66
C LEU A 56 4.26 1.23 10.89
N HIS A 57 2.97 0.92 10.94
CA HIS A 57 2.48 -0.47 10.96
C HIS A 57 1.87 -0.81 9.61
N LEU A 58 2.28 -1.94 9.06
CA LEU A 58 1.76 -2.45 7.79
C LEU A 58 0.61 -3.42 8.03
N LEU A 59 -0.46 -3.25 7.27
CA LEU A 59 -1.61 -4.13 7.26
C LEU A 59 -1.97 -4.44 5.81
N ALA A 60 -2.12 -5.72 5.50
CA ALA A 60 -2.70 -6.19 4.26
C ALA A 60 -3.61 -7.38 4.61
N ASP A 61 -4.93 -7.18 4.46
CA ASP A 61 -5.90 -8.20 4.84
C ASP A 61 -5.78 -9.46 3.95
N HIS A 62 -5.43 -9.25 2.68
CA HIS A 62 -5.28 -10.31 1.69
C HIS A 62 -3.95 -10.17 0.92
N PRO A 63 -2.81 -10.54 1.54
CA PRO A 63 -1.46 -10.32 0.96
C PRO A 63 -1.24 -11.00 -0.39
N ASN A 64 -1.96 -12.08 -0.68
CA ASN A 64 -1.89 -12.76 -1.97
C ASN A 64 -2.64 -12.02 -3.11
N CYS A 65 -3.51 -11.08 -2.77
CA CYS A 65 -4.28 -10.27 -3.72
C CYS A 65 -3.66 -8.88 -3.87
N TYR A 66 -3.29 -8.29 -2.73
CA TYR A 66 -2.63 -6.99 -2.60
C TYR A 66 -1.65 -7.04 -1.43
N ASP A 67 -0.43 -6.55 -1.64
CA ASP A 67 0.59 -6.49 -0.61
C ASP A 67 1.10 -5.06 -0.42
N ILE A 68 1.86 -4.89 0.66
CA ILE A 68 2.49 -3.63 1.04
C ILE A 68 3.86 -3.92 1.64
N ARG A 69 4.85 -3.10 1.30
CA ARG A 69 6.21 -3.24 1.81
C ARG A 69 6.83 -1.89 2.10
N GLN A 70 7.21 -1.67 3.36
CA GLN A 70 7.88 -0.45 3.76
C GLN A 70 9.38 -0.47 3.48
N GLY A 71 9.96 0.71 3.39
CA GLY A 71 11.39 0.93 3.41
C GLY A 71 11.73 2.28 4.00
N ARG A 72 13.01 2.45 4.33
CA ARG A 72 13.55 3.73 4.80
C ARG A 72 14.96 3.91 4.25
N ASN A 73 15.21 5.06 3.63
CA ASN A 73 16.55 5.46 3.23
C ASN A 73 16.66 6.99 3.14
N ASN A 74 17.87 7.52 2.97
CA ASN A 74 18.12 8.96 2.99
C ASN A 74 17.57 9.71 1.77
N VAL A 75 17.23 9.01 0.68
CA VAL A 75 16.75 9.61 -0.58
C VAL A 75 15.22 9.66 -0.63
N TRP A 76 14.56 8.65 -0.06
CA TRP A 76 13.10 8.46 -0.11
C TRP A 76 12.42 8.71 1.23
N GLY A 77 13.19 9.01 2.28
CA GLY A 77 12.68 9.10 3.64
C GLY A 77 12.08 7.77 4.11
N THR A 78 11.02 7.85 4.92
CA THR A 78 10.12 6.72 5.15
C THR A 78 9.18 6.60 3.96
N TYR A 79 9.07 5.40 3.39
CA TYR A 79 8.26 5.13 2.20
C TYR A 79 7.63 3.73 2.28
N PHE A 80 6.63 3.49 1.45
CA PHE A 80 6.12 2.14 1.22
C PHE A 80 5.73 1.94 -0.24
N TYR A 81 5.94 0.72 -0.73
CA TYR A 81 5.33 0.22 -1.96
C TYR A 81 4.04 -0.50 -1.62
N TYR A 82 3.06 -0.43 -2.50
CA TYR A 82 1.79 -1.13 -2.37
C TYR A 82 1.23 -1.47 -3.74
N GLY A 83 0.39 -2.49 -3.78
CA GLY A 83 -0.39 -2.80 -4.97
C GLY A 83 -0.74 -4.27 -5.05
N GLY A 84 -1.25 -4.65 -6.22
CA GLY A 84 -1.56 -6.04 -6.52
C GLY A 84 -2.65 -6.14 -7.57
N PRO A 85 -2.70 -7.26 -8.30
CA PRO A 85 -3.61 -7.43 -9.42
C PRO A 85 -5.06 -7.68 -8.97
N GLY A 86 -5.30 -7.90 -7.67
CA GLY A 86 -6.54 -8.48 -7.19
C GLY A 86 -6.57 -9.96 -7.54
N ARG A 87 -7.60 -10.39 -8.28
CA ARG A 87 -7.77 -11.79 -8.67
C ARG A 87 -6.57 -12.32 -9.47
N ASN A 88 -5.95 -13.39 -8.96
CA ASN A 88 -4.82 -14.06 -9.58
C ASN A 88 -4.71 -15.53 -9.12
N VAL A 89 -3.72 -16.28 -9.58
CA VAL A 89 -3.58 -17.72 -9.25
C VAL A 89 -3.40 -18.00 -7.75
N ARG A 90 -2.93 -17.03 -6.97
CA ARG A 90 -2.78 -17.09 -5.49
C ARG A 90 -3.96 -16.45 -4.75
N CYS A 91 -4.87 -15.78 -5.48
CA CYS A 91 -6.04 -15.09 -4.98
C CYS A 91 -7.23 -15.31 -5.94
N PRO A 92 -7.91 -16.46 -5.86
CA PRO A 92 -8.92 -16.86 -6.84
C PRO A 92 -10.21 -16.05 -6.81
#